data_AF-G4ZN20-F1
#
_entry.id   AF-G4ZN20-F1
#
_cell.length_a   1.000
_cell.length_b   1.000
_cell.length_c   1.000
_cell.angle_alpha   90.00
_cell.angle_beta   90.00
_cell.angle_gamma   90.00
#
_symmetry.space_group_name_H-M   'P 1'
#
loop_
_entity.id
_entity.type
_entity.pdbx_description
1 polymer ?
#
loop_
_entity_poly.entity_id
_entity_poly.type
_entity_poly.pdbx_seq_one_letter_code
_entity_poly.pdbx_strand_id
1 'polypeptide(L)'
;VWLMLSRAIFRLSHYYQLKTKLCAWEKDIQWLHRAWKSSTQVELFSLESSGNYKQCAVQVRAKYRKACFQTEYVLQTEARSIKFENVAGFVARDWWLNDSVILMCLQALCDARSGVKLMNMLVNMVAWPDTPRDNAQQVEDITKMKYVVLPLNTSNLHWMLVVAQIKYDSAITVYFYDPPGGRDTLLEHEWEEGLLPFLTQWHDDYNLQIARWKTETRQSHEPIR
;
A
#
# COMPACT_ATOMS: atom_id res chain seq x y z
N VAL A 1 -33.33 28.08 -17.57
CA VAL A 1 -32.55 27.60 -18.74
C VAL A 1 -31.13 27.19 -18.36
N TRP A 2 -30.31 28.07 -17.77
CA TRP A 2 -28.93 27.77 -17.33
C TRP A 2 -28.78 26.56 -16.38
N LEU A 3 -29.64 26.43 -15.37
CA LEU A 3 -29.65 25.28 -14.44
C LEU A 3 -30.05 23.94 -15.10
N MET A 4 -30.81 23.98 -16.21
CA MET A 4 -31.17 22.76 -16.95
C MET A 4 -30.06 22.34 -17.92
N LEU A 5 -29.38 23.32 -18.54
CA LEU A 5 -28.20 23.09 -19.37
C LEU A 5 -27.04 22.52 -18.53
N SER A 6 -26.80 23.03 -17.32
CA SER A 6 -25.75 22.51 -16.44
C SER A 6 -26.01 21.05 -16.01
N ARG A 7 -27.26 20.69 -15.70
CA ARG A 7 -27.66 19.31 -15.37
C ARG A 7 -27.52 18.36 -16.56
N ALA A 8 -27.87 18.81 -17.77
CA ALA A 8 -27.70 18.02 -18.98
C ALA A 8 -26.22 17.76 -19.29
N ILE A 9 -25.37 18.81 -19.19
CA ILE A 9 -23.92 18.70 -19.36
C ILE A 9 -23.33 17.74 -18.32
N PHE A 10 -23.71 17.85 -17.05
CA PHE A 10 -23.24 16.95 -16.00
C PHE A 10 -23.61 15.48 -16.28
N ARG A 11 -24.86 15.22 -16.69
CA ARG A 11 -25.31 13.87 -17.06
C ARG A 11 -24.58 13.32 -18.27
N LEU A 12 -24.33 14.15 -19.29
CA LEU A 12 -23.54 13.78 -20.46
C LEU A 12 -22.10 13.42 -20.06
N SER A 13 -21.44 14.27 -19.26
CA SER A 13 -20.08 13.99 -18.75
C SER A 13 -20.02 12.68 -17.97
N HIS A 14 -20.97 12.46 -17.07
CA HIS A 14 -21.05 11.22 -16.30
C HIS A 14 -21.29 9.99 -17.19
N TYR A 15 -22.16 10.11 -18.19
CA TYR A 15 -22.40 9.04 -19.18
C TYR A 15 -21.11 8.69 -19.94
N TYR A 16 -20.36 9.68 -20.42
CA TYR A 16 -19.10 9.43 -21.12
C TYR A 16 -18.03 8.83 -20.21
N GLN A 17 -17.93 9.27 -18.95
CA GLN A 17 -17.04 8.67 -17.97
C GLN A 17 -17.38 7.19 -17.71
N LEU A 18 -18.68 6.88 -17.55
CA LEU A 18 -19.14 5.51 -17.37
C LEU A 18 -18.85 4.64 -18.62
N LYS A 19 -19.07 5.20 -19.81
CA LYS A 19 -18.75 4.52 -21.08
C LYS A 19 -17.25 4.19 -21.16
N THR A 20 -16.38 5.13 -20.81
CA THR A 20 -14.93 4.89 -20.79
C THR A 20 -14.55 3.78 -19.81
N LYS A 21 -15.13 3.78 -18.60
CA LYS A 21 -14.91 2.71 -17.60
C LYS A 21 -15.39 1.34 -18.09
N LEU A 22 -16.53 1.29 -18.77
CA LEU A 22 -17.05 0.07 -19.41
C LEU A 22 -16.10 -0.47 -20.47
N CYS A 23 -15.62 0.38 -21.38
CA CYS A 23 -14.64 -0.04 -22.39
C CYS A 23 -13.33 -0.53 -21.76
N ALA A 24 -12.88 0.08 -20.67
CA ALA A 24 -11.69 -0.36 -19.94
C ALA A 24 -11.91 -1.72 -19.25
N TRP A 25 -13.09 -1.93 -18.65
CA TRP A 25 -13.50 -3.23 -18.11
C TRP A 25 -13.58 -4.32 -19.17
N GLU A 26 -14.08 -4.03 -20.38
CA GLU A 26 -14.13 -4.98 -21.48
C GLU A 26 -12.72 -5.44 -21.88
N LYS A 27 -11.75 -4.51 -21.93
CA LYS A 27 -10.35 -4.83 -22.19
C LYS A 27 -9.75 -5.72 -21.10
N ASP A 28 -10.00 -5.43 -19.83
CA ASP A 28 -9.59 -6.30 -18.71
C ASP A 28 -10.15 -7.71 -18.87
N ILE A 29 -11.44 -7.83 -19.18
CA ILE A 29 -12.11 -9.11 -19.40
C ILE A 29 -11.46 -9.87 -20.57
N GLN A 30 -11.22 -9.21 -21.70
CA GLN A 30 -10.57 -9.83 -22.86
C GLN A 30 -9.16 -10.33 -22.49
N TRP A 31 -8.38 -9.49 -21.79
CA TRP A 31 -7.05 -9.86 -21.31
C TRP A 31 -7.09 -11.07 -20.37
N LEU A 32 -8.04 -11.11 -19.44
CA LEU A 32 -8.21 -12.24 -18.53
C LEU A 32 -8.64 -13.54 -19.24
N HIS A 33 -9.32 -13.45 -20.39
CA HIS A 33 -9.72 -14.61 -21.20
C HIS A 33 -8.59 -15.19 -22.06
N ARG A 34 -7.43 -14.52 -22.14
CA ARG A 34 -6.29 -15.01 -22.93
C ARG A 34 -5.84 -16.40 -22.50
N ALA A 35 -5.18 -17.12 -23.41
CA ALA A 35 -4.59 -18.41 -23.09
C ALA A 35 -3.38 -18.24 -22.17
N TRP A 36 -3.61 -18.35 -20.86
CA TRP A 36 -2.56 -18.38 -19.85
C TRP A 36 -1.77 -19.68 -19.96
N LYS A 37 -0.55 -19.61 -20.51
CA LYS A 37 0.39 -20.74 -20.52
C LYS A 37 1.00 -20.90 -19.12
N SER A 38 1.25 -22.13 -18.69
CA SER A 38 1.87 -22.45 -17.40
C SER A 38 3.30 -21.92 -17.25
N SER A 39 3.94 -21.52 -18.35
CA SER A 39 5.36 -21.13 -18.40
C SER A 39 5.60 -19.71 -18.91
N THR A 40 4.61 -18.82 -18.94
CA THR A 40 4.90 -17.41 -19.19
C THR A 40 5.71 -16.88 -18.02
N GLN A 41 7.03 -16.80 -18.19
CA GLN A 41 7.89 -15.96 -17.36
C GLN A 41 7.34 -14.54 -17.50
N VAL A 42 6.48 -14.14 -16.57
CA VAL A 42 6.15 -12.74 -16.37
C VAL A 42 7.39 -12.15 -15.70
N GLU A 43 8.28 -11.66 -16.56
CA GLU A 43 9.73 -11.42 -16.39
C GLU A 43 10.17 -10.40 -15.32
N LEU A 44 9.36 -10.10 -14.32
CA LEU A 44 9.75 -9.21 -13.22
C LEU A 44 9.70 -9.88 -11.84
N PHE A 45 8.89 -10.94 -11.69
CA PHE A 45 8.70 -11.69 -10.43
C PHE A 45 8.60 -13.19 -10.67
N SER A 46 9.12 -13.70 -11.79
CA SER A 46 8.94 -15.10 -12.20
C SER A 46 9.55 -16.11 -11.22
N LEU A 47 10.59 -15.71 -10.47
CA LEU A 47 11.17 -16.54 -9.40
C LEU A 47 10.26 -16.66 -8.17
N GLU A 48 9.44 -15.64 -7.91
CA GLU A 48 8.61 -15.51 -6.70
C GLU A 48 7.15 -15.88 -6.95
N SER A 49 6.75 -15.92 -8.22
CA SER A 49 5.40 -16.23 -8.67
C SER A 49 5.34 -17.62 -9.31
N SER A 50 5.47 -18.68 -8.50
CA SER A 50 5.12 -20.06 -8.89
C SER A 50 3.60 -20.28 -9.09
N GLY A 51 2.86 -19.21 -9.37
CA GLY A 51 1.42 -19.16 -9.34
C GLY A 51 0.78 -19.84 -10.56
N ASN A 52 -0.29 -20.58 -10.31
CA ASN A 52 -1.19 -21.08 -11.36
C ASN A 52 -1.98 -19.91 -11.97
N TYR A 53 -1.36 -19.17 -12.89
CA TYR A 53 -1.94 -17.97 -13.52
C TYR A 53 -3.31 -18.22 -14.16
N LYS A 54 -3.51 -19.43 -14.70
CA LYS A 54 -4.80 -19.86 -15.26
C LYS A 54 -5.89 -19.88 -14.20
N GLN A 55 -5.62 -20.46 -13.03
CA GLN A 55 -6.57 -20.50 -11.92
C GLN A 55 -6.83 -19.09 -11.36
N CYS A 56 -5.79 -18.28 -11.22
CA CYS A 56 -5.93 -16.88 -10.78
C CYS A 56 -6.84 -16.10 -11.74
N ALA A 57 -6.60 -16.18 -13.05
CA ALA A 57 -7.44 -15.51 -14.05
C ALA A 57 -8.91 -15.98 -14.01
N VAL A 58 -9.17 -17.28 -13.78
CA VAL A 58 -10.53 -17.80 -13.60
C VAL A 58 -11.21 -17.20 -12.38
N GLN A 59 -10.50 -17.11 -11.24
CA GLN A 59 -11.04 -16.51 -10.01
C GLN A 59 -11.31 -15.02 -10.17
N VAL A 60 -10.37 -14.27 -10.75
CA VAL A 60 -10.52 -12.83 -11.00
C VAL A 60 -11.70 -12.56 -11.94
N ARG A 61 -11.85 -13.36 -13.02
CA ARG A 61 -13.01 -13.26 -13.93
C ARG A 61 -14.34 -13.47 -13.21
N ALA A 62 -14.40 -14.43 -12.29
CA ALA A 62 -15.63 -14.68 -11.52
C ALA A 62 -16.00 -13.48 -10.65
N LYS A 63 -15.01 -12.77 -10.07
CA LYS A 63 -15.24 -11.52 -9.32
C LYS A 63 -15.69 -10.38 -10.25
N TYR A 64 -15.00 -10.19 -11.38
CA TYR A 64 -15.34 -9.16 -12.36
C TYR A 64 -16.77 -9.27 -12.92
N ARG A 65 -17.30 -10.50 -13.04
CA ARG A 65 -18.68 -10.73 -13.52
C ARG A 65 -19.76 -10.40 -12.48
N LYS A 66 -19.41 -10.41 -11.19
CA LYS A 66 -20.37 -10.20 -10.08
C LYS A 66 -20.32 -8.79 -9.51
N ALA A 67 -19.23 -8.07 -9.73
CA ALA A 67 -19.01 -6.74 -9.18
C ALA A 67 -19.71 -5.66 -10.02
N CYS A 68 -20.31 -4.68 -9.33
CA CYS A 68 -20.64 -3.39 -9.93
C CYS A 68 -19.51 -2.39 -9.62
N PHE A 69 -19.45 -1.27 -10.34
CA PHE A 69 -18.38 -0.27 -10.12
C PHE A 69 -18.35 0.30 -8.69
N GLN A 70 -19.49 0.30 -8.00
CA GLN A 70 -19.58 0.72 -6.60
C GLN A 70 -19.31 -0.40 -5.58
N THR A 71 -19.06 -1.63 -6.03
CA THR A 71 -18.65 -2.72 -5.13
C THR A 71 -17.33 -2.36 -4.47
N GLU A 72 -17.31 -2.40 -3.15
CA GLU A 72 -16.12 -2.17 -2.35
C GLU A 72 -15.55 -3.50 -1.84
N TYR A 73 -14.24 -3.67 -2.01
CA TYR A 73 -13.49 -4.80 -1.49
C TYR A 73 -12.66 -4.32 -0.30
N VAL A 74 -12.80 -4.99 0.83
CA VAL A 74 -12.12 -4.65 2.08
C VAL A 74 -11.16 -5.79 2.45
N LEU A 75 -9.98 -5.45 2.94
CA LEU A 75 -9.06 -6.45 3.50
C LEU A 75 -9.63 -7.04 4.79
N GLN A 76 -9.21 -8.25 5.14
CA GLN A 76 -9.65 -8.92 6.37
C GLN A 76 -9.25 -8.15 7.63
N THR A 77 -8.15 -7.39 7.56
CA THR A 77 -7.66 -6.49 8.61
C THR A 77 -8.45 -5.18 8.69
N GLU A 78 -9.33 -4.91 7.73
CA GLU A 78 -10.04 -3.64 7.54
C GLU A 78 -9.12 -2.43 7.33
N ALA A 79 -7.80 -2.64 7.23
CA ALA A 79 -6.81 -1.57 7.10
C ALA A 79 -6.94 -0.78 5.78
N ARG A 80 -7.54 -1.39 4.75
CA ARG A 80 -7.74 -0.76 3.45
C ARG A 80 -8.92 -1.34 2.71
N SER A 81 -9.58 -0.48 1.95
CA SER A 81 -10.60 -0.86 0.97
C SER A 81 -10.29 -0.30 -0.41
N ILE A 82 -10.88 -0.90 -1.43
CA ILE A 82 -10.81 -0.44 -2.82
C ILE A 82 -12.16 -0.64 -3.51
N LYS A 83 -12.64 0.40 -4.19
CA LYS A 83 -13.81 0.27 -5.07
C LYS A 83 -13.43 -0.40 -6.38
N PHE A 84 -14.33 -1.22 -6.91
CA PHE A 84 -14.12 -1.91 -8.17
C PHE A 84 -13.86 -0.96 -9.35
N GLU A 85 -14.43 0.25 -9.32
CA GLU A 85 -14.13 1.29 -10.31
C GLU A 85 -12.67 1.72 -10.37
N ASN A 86 -11.91 1.54 -9.27
CA ASN A 86 -10.48 1.81 -9.22
C ASN A 86 -9.63 0.58 -9.62
N VAL A 87 -10.26 -0.58 -9.82
CA VAL A 87 -9.59 -1.81 -10.28
C VAL A 87 -9.82 -2.00 -11.77
N ALA A 88 -11.06 -1.80 -12.21
CA ALA A 88 -11.46 -1.97 -13.61
C ALA A 88 -10.73 -0.99 -14.53
N GLY A 89 -10.09 -1.54 -15.56
CA GLY A 89 -9.27 -0.81 -16.52
C GLY A 89 -7.78 -0.80 -16.19
N PHE A 90 -7.37 -1.35 -15.05
CA PHE A 90 -5.97 -1.34 -14.60
C PHE A 90 -5.35 -2.74 -14.53
N VAL A 91 -6.11 -3.80 -14.85
CA VAL A 91 -5.61 -5.19 -14.80
C VAL A 91 -5.03 -5.64 -16.15
N ALA A 92 -5.51 -5.10 -17.27
CA ALA A 92 -4.92 -5.33 -18.57
C ALA A 92 -3.50 -4.73 -18.67
N ARG A 93 -2.56 -5.48 -19.27
CA ARG A 93 -1.13 -5.13 -19.36
C ARG A 93 -0.81 -3.80 -20.06
N ASP A 94 -1.74 -3.27 -20.85
CA ASP A 94 -1.54 -2.05 -21.62
C ASP A 94 -1.72 -0.79 -20.75
N TRP A 95 -2.07 -0.96 -19.47
CA TRP A 95 -2.28 0.11 -18.51
C TRP A 95 -1.35 -0.04 -17.32
N TRP A 96 -0.91 1.11 -16.80
CA TRP A 96 -0.14 1.19 -15.56
C TRP A 96 -1.07 0.94 -14.38
N LEU A 97 -0.64 0.12 -13.42
CA LEU A 97 -1.37 -0.03 -12.17
C LEU A 97 -1.43 1.34 -11.46
N ASN A 98 -2.63 1.72 -11.03
CA ASN A 98 -2.80 2.93 -10.23
C ASN A 98 -2.45 2.71 -8.76
N ASP A 99 -2.34 3.82 -8.04
CA ASP A 99 -2.00 3.87 -6.61
C ASP A 99 -2.90 3.01 -5.74
N SER A 100 -4.21 3.02 -6.01
CA SER A 100 -5.17 2.26 -5.22
C SER A 100 -4.88 0.75 -5.32
N VAL A 101 -4.63 0.26 -6.53
CA VAL A 101 -4.36 -1.18 -6.76
C VAL A 101 -3.03 -1.58 -6.14
N ILE A 102 -1.96 -0.79 -6.34
CA ILE A 102 -0.64 -1.07 -5.76
C ILE A 102 -0.70 -1.08 -4.23
N LEU A 103 -1.27 -0.04 -3.62
CA LEU A 103 -1.37 0.05 -2.17
C LEU A 103 -2.24 -1.06 -1.57
N MET A 104 -3.33 -1.46 -2.25
CA MET A 104 -4.16 -2.58 -1.80
C MET A 104 -3.38 -3.89 -1.80
N CYS A 105 -2.59 -4.15 -2.85
CA CYS A 105 -1.74 -5.34 -2.94
C CYS A 105 -0.63 -5.34 -1.88
N LEU A 106 0.06 -4.21 -1.70
CA LEU A 106 1.11 -4.07 -0.70
C LEU A 106 0.56 -4.23 0.72
N GLN A 107 -0.60 -3.64 1.02
CA GLN A 107 -1.24 -3.79 2.33
C GLN A 107 -1.60 -5.26 2.58
N ALA A 108 -2.21 -5.94 1.60
CA ALA A 108 -2.52 -7.36 1.72
C ALA A 108 -1.27 -8.23 1.99
N LEU A 109 -0.14 -7.90 1.37
CA LEU A 109 1.13 -8.59 1.60
C LEU A 109 1.72 -8.31 2.99
N CYS A 110 1.61 -7.07 3.46
CA CYS A 110 2.05 -6.69 4.81
C CYS A 110 1.18 -7.37 5.87
N ASP A 111 -0.14 -7.35 5.69
CA ASP A 111 -1.12 -7.96 6.60
C ASP A 111 -0.96 -9.47 6.73
N ALA A 112 -0.50 -10.15 5.67
CA ALA A 112 -0.20 -11.57 5.68
C ALA A 112 1.01 -11.94 6.58
N ARG A 113 1.75 -10.96 7.12
CA ARG A 113 2.98 -11.16 7.88
C ARG A 113 2.95 -10.38 9.19
N SER A 114 3.24 -11.05 10.31
CA SER A 114 3.38 -10.39 11.61
C SER A 114 4.58 -9.42 11.61
N GLY A 115 4.41 -8.22 12.18
CA GLY A 115 5.49 -7.26 12.35
C GLY A 115 5.92 -6.58 11.05
N VAL A 116 5.00 -6.41 10.10
CA VAL A 116 5.24 -5.64 8.88
C VAL A 116 4.31 -4.44 8.87
N LYS A 117 4.85 -3.23 8.69
CA LYS A 117 4.07 -2.00 8.58
C LYS A 117 4.21 -1.39 7.20
N LEU A 118 3.09 -1.11 6.55
CA LEU A 118 3.07 -0.34 5.31
C LEU A 118 2.92 1.14 5.64
N MET A 119 3.83 1.97 5.13
CA MET A 119 3.74 3.42 5.18
C MET A 119 2.84 3.95 4.08
N ASN A 120 2.25 5.12 4.30
CA ASN A 120 1.51 5.82 3.26
C ASN A 120 2.48 6.31 2.18
N MET A 121 2.12 6.17 0.89
CA MET A 121 2.95 6.70 -0.20
C MET A 121 2.98 8.24 -0.24
N LEU A 122 2.02 8.90 0.41
CA LEU A 122 1.88 10.37 0.38
C LEU A 122 2.79 11.10 1.37
N VAL A 123 3.65 10.39 2.11
CA VAL A 123 4.52 11.00 3.13
C VAL A 123 5.45 12.06 2.55
N ASN A 124 5.87 11.90 1.29
CA ASN A 124 6.73 12.86 0.60
C ASN A 124 5.96 14.05 -0.02
N MET A 125 4.64 13.95 -0.17
CA MET A 125 3.80 15.01 -0.75
C MET A 125 3.11 15.89 0.31
N VAL A 126 2.84 15.35 1.50
CA VAL A 126 2.08 16.06 2.54
C VAL A 126 2.99 16.38 3.72
N ALA A 127 3.38 15.36 4.47
CA ALA A 127 4.28 15.40 5.61
C ALA A 127 4.52 13.97 6.10
N TRP A 128 5.62 13.78 6.81
CA TRP A 128 5.84 12.57 7.60
C TRP A 128 4.83 12.50 8.75
N PRO A 129 4.22 11.33 9.01
CA PRO A 129 3.27 11.18 10.10
C PRO A 129 4.00 11.21 11.45
N ASP A 130 3.27 11.57 12.50
CA ASP A 130 3.74 11.39 13.87
C ASP A 130 4.00 9.91 14.18
N THR A 131 4.78 9.68 15.24
CA THR A 131 5.04 8.36 15.79
C THR A 131 3.73 7.58 15.96
N PRO A 132 3.64 6.34 15.45
CA PRO A 132 2.40 5.59 15.50
C PRO A 132 1.94 5.30 16.92
N ARG A 133 0.64 5.43 17.15
CA ARG A 133 0.01 5.20 18.46
C ARG A 133 -1.16 4.25 18.34
N ASP A 134 -1.35 3.45 19.37
CA ASP A 134 -2.52 2.59 19.51
C ASP A 134 -3.77 3.40 19.93
N ASN A 135 -4.90 2.70 20.06
CA ASN A 135 -6.17 3.31 20.47
C ASN A 135 -6.13 3.97 21.86
N ALA A 136 -5.18 3.58 22.71
CA ALA A 136 -4.96 4.18 24.03
C ALA A 136 -3.95 5.33 23.99
N GLN A 137 -3.57 5.81 22.79
CA GLN A 137 -2.56 6.85 22.55
C GLN A 137 -1.14 6.46 23.01
N GLN A 138 -0.90 5.17 23.27
CA GLN A 138 0.43 4.67 23.59
C GLN A 138 1.22 4.53 22.29
N VAL A 139 2.50 4.89 22.34
CA VAL A 139 3.43 4.67 21.23
C VAL A 139 3.44 3.18 20.92
N GLU A 140 3.18 2.85 19.65
CA GLU A 140 3.20 1.48 19.18
C GLU A 140 4.58 0.86 19.43
N ASP A 141 4.57 -0.44 19.71
CA ASP A 141 5.78 -1.16 20.04
C ASP A 141 6.62 -1.46 18.79
N ILE A 142 7.66 -0.64 18.57
CA ILE A 142 8.61 -0.82 17.46
C ILE A 142 9.42 -2.12 17.60
N THR A 143 9.54 -2.72 18.80
CA THR A 143 10.29 -3.97 19.00
C THR A 143 9.58 -5.16 18.35
N LYS A 144 8.27 -5.03 18.07
CA LYS A 144 7.47 -6.04 17.36
C LYS A 144 7.61 -5.94 15.84
N MET A 145 8.25 -4.88 15.34
CA MET A 145 8.40 -4.64 13.91
C MET A 145 9.63 -5.35 13.37
N LYS A 146 9.42 -6.11 12.29
CA LYS A 146 10.45 -6.77 11.48
C LYS A 146 10.75 -5.98 10.22
N TYR A 147 9.71 -5.41 9.60
CA TYR A 147 9.83 -4.65 8.37
C TYR A 147 8.92 -3.41 8.38
N VAL A 148 9.42 -2.32 7.82
CA VAL A 148 8.63 -1.14 7.45
C VAL A 148 8.83 -0.91 5.96
N VAL A 149 7.72 -0.86 5.22
CA VAL A 149 7.69 -0.77 3.76
C VAL A 149 7.15 0.59 3.37
N LEU A 150 7.92 1.35 2.62
CA LEU A 150 7.54 2.63 2.05
C LEU A 150 7.40 2.50 0.53
N PRO A 151 6.18 2.52 -0.01
CA PRO A 151 5.96 2.65 -1.44
C PRO A 151 6.13 4.10 -1.89
N LEU A 152 6.77 4.30 -3.02
CA LEU A 152 6.95 5.59 -3.68
C LEU A 152 6.43 5.53 -5.11
N ASN A 153 5.81 6.61 -5.55
CA ASN A 153 5.40 6.80 -6.94
C ASN A 153 5.98 8.11 -7.46
N THR A 154 6.82 8.04 -8.49
CA THR A 154 7.32 9.24 -9.17
C THR A 154 6.48 9.53 -10.41
N SER A 155 6.00 10.78 -10.50
CA SER A 155 5.27 11.31 -11.65
C SER A 155 4.02 10.51 -12.05
N ASN A 156 3.42 9.73 -11.14
CA ASN A 156 2.32 8.80 -11.42
C ASN A 156 2.66 7.75 -12.50
N LEU A 157 3.95 7.46 -12.68
CA LEU A 157 4.45 6.64 -13.78
C LEU A 157 5.47 5.62 -13.33
N HIS A 158 6.00 5.66 -12.11
CA HIS A 158 7.06 4.75 -11.74
C HIS A 158 7.02 4.43 -10.24
N TRP A 159 6.90 3.14 -9.95
CA TRP A 159 6.74 2.61 -8.60
C TRP A 159 8.04 2.02 -8.08
N MET A 160 8.39 2.42 -6.87
CA MET A 160 9.57 1.93 -6.16
C MET A 160 9.22 1.62 -4.71
N LEU A 161 10.07 0.85 -4.05
CA LEU A 161 9.91 0.51 -2.64
C LEU A 161 11.21 0.75 -1.87
N VAL A 162 11.09 1.36 -0.70
CA VAL A 162 12.09 1.31 0.36
C VAL A 162 11.61 0.31 1.40
N VAL A 163 12.41 -0.72 1.69
CA VAL A 163 12.10 -1.72 2.72
C VAL A 163 13.14 -1.63 3.82
N ALA A 164 12.73 -1.13 4.98
CA ALA A 164 13.54 -1.12 6.18
C ALA A 164 13.31 -2.41 6.97
N GLN A 165 14.35 -3.19 7.16
CA GLN A 165 14.39 -4.32 8.09
C GLN A 165 14.85 -3.83 9.45
N ILE A 166 14.01 -4.02 10.46
CA ILE A 166 14.27 -3.63 11.83
C ILE A 166 14.79 -4.84 12.60
N LYS A 167 16.02 -4.74 13.12
CA LYS A 167 16.55 -5.61 14.17
C LYS A 167 16.70 -4.74 15.41
N TYR A 168 15.63 -4.71 16.21
CA TYR A 168 15.54 -3.85 17.39
C TYR A 168 16.77 -4.01 18.30
N ASP A 169 17.25 -2.88 18.86
CA ASP A 169 18.49 -2.73 19.63
C ASP A 169 19.81 -3.12 18.92
N SER A 170 19.78 -3.42 17.62
CA SER A 170 20.96 -3.86 16.87
C SER A 170 21.24 -3.00 15.64
N ALA A 171 20.33 -3.01 14.67
CA ALA A 171 20.57 -2.38 13.37
C ALA A 171 19.26 -2.18 12.60
N ILE A 172 19.25 -1.17 11.74
CA ILE A 172 18.26 -1.05 10.67
C ILE A 172 18.99 -1.28 9.35
N THR A 173 18.50 -2.22 8.54
CA THR A 173 19.04 -2.51 7.21
C THR A 173 18.02 -2.10 6.17
N VAL A 174 18.43 -1.31 5.17
CA VAL A 174 17.56 -0.84 4.11
C VAL A 174 17.78 -1.63 2.82
N TYR A 175 16.68 -1.91 2.11
CA TYR A 175 16.69 -2.48 0.77
C TYR A 175 15.91 -1.56 -0.16
N PHE A 176 16.54 -1.20 -1.28
CA PHE A 176 15.94 -0.40 -2.34
C PHE A 176 15.49 -1.31 -3.47
N TYR A 177 14.22 -1.19 -3.85
CA TYR A 177 13.65 -1.94 -4.96
C TYR A 177 13.15 -0.97 -6.03
N ASP A 178 13.91 -0.92 -7.11
CA ASP A 178 13.61 -0.19 -8.34
C ASP A 178 13.63 -1.17 -9.54
N PRO A 179 12.47 -1.66 -10.01
CA PRO A 179 12.41 -2.75 -10.99
C PRO A 179 13.11 -2.49 -12.34
N PRO A 180 13.04 -1.29 -12.96
CA PRO A 180 13.80 -0.94 -14.15
C PRO A 180 15.32 -0.79 -13.93
N GLY A 181 15.80 -0.82 -12.69
CA GLY A 181 17.23 -0.96 -12.36
C GLY A 181 18.04 0.33 -12.38
N GLY A 182 17.49 1.45 -11.90
CA GLY A 182 18.25 2.65 -11.60
C GLY A 182 18.82 2.62 -10.17
N ARG A 183 20.03 3.14 -9.97
CA ARG A 183 20.43 3.58 -8.62
C ARG A 183 19.75 4.94 -8.41
N ASP A 184 18.54 4.90 -7.86
CA ASP A 184 17.75 6.13 -7.73
C ASP A 184 18.18 6.92 -6.50
N THR A 185 18.79 8.08 -6.74
CA THR A 185 19.09 9.10 -5.72
C THR A 185 17.86 9.49 -4.91
N LEU A 186 16.66 9.33 -5.47
CA LEU A 186 15.42 9.55 -4.74
C LEU A 186 15.20 8.52 -3.64
N LEU A 187 15.46 7.23 -3.88
CA LEU A 187 15.26 6.20 -2.85
C LEU A 187 16.22 6.39 -1.67
N GLU A 188 17.47 6.77 -1.98
CA GLU A 188 18.46 7.15 -0.97
C GLU A 188 18.01 8.39 -0.20
N HIS A 189 17.53 9.44 -0.89
CA HIS A 189 17.04 10.65 -0.25
C HIS A 189 15.81 10.42 0.65
N GLU A 190 14.80 9.69 0.17
CA GLU A 190 13.58 9.36 0.92
C GLU A 190 13.87 8.47 2.13
N TRP A 191 14.93 7.67 2.03
CA TRP A 191 15.45 6.92 3.16
C TRP A 191 16.14 7.83 4.19
N GLU A 192 17.14 8.61 3.78
CA GLU A 192 18.00 9.40 4.67
C GLU A 192 17.26 10.57 5.33
N GLU A 193 16.46 11.31 4.58
CA GLU A 193 15.78 12.52 5.04
C GLU A 193 14.36 12.25 5.56
N GLY A 194 13.88 11.02 5.38
CA GLY A 194 12.48 10.66 5.63
C GLY A 194 12.31 9.47 6.55
N LEU A 195 12.42 8.27 5.98
CA LEU A 195 12.06 7.03 6.68
C LEU A 195 13.00 6.75 7.86
N LEU A 196 14.30 6.98 7.72
CA LEU A 196 15.27 6.75 8.80
C LEU A 196 15.05 7.70 10.00
N PRO A 197 14.89 9.02 9.82
CA PRO A 197 14.50 9.93 10.90
C PRO A 197 13.20 9.50 11.59
N PHE A 198 12.17 9.14 10.81
CA PHE A 198 10.89 8.67 11.36
C PHE A 198 11.06 7.41 12.23
N LEU A 199 11.81 6.41 11.76
CA LEU A 199 12.06 5.19 12.52
C LEU A 199 12.88 5.46 13.80
N THR A 200 13.83 6.38 13.72
CA THR A 200 14.64 6.81 14.88
C THR A 200 13.75 7.50 15.92
N GLN A 201 12.88 8.42 15.49
CA GLN A 201 11.94 9.08 16.37
C GLN A 201 10.96 8.09 17.03
N TRP A 202 10.42 7.15 16.27
CA TRP A 202 9.54 6.12 16.81
C TRP A 202 10.25 5.26 17.87
N HIS A 203 11.50 4.87 17.61
CA HIS A 203 12.33 4.16 18.58
C HIS A 203 12.52 4.94 19.88
N ASP A 204 12.87 6.23 19.78
CA ASP A 204 13.13 7.07 20.95
C ASP A 204 11.87 7.35 21.76
N ASP A 205 10.75 7.64 21.09
CA ASP A 205 9.46 7.85 21.72
C ASP A 205 8.98 6.60 22.49
N TYR A 206 9.17 5.41 21.92
CA TYR A 206 8.85 4.15 22.59
C TYR A 206 9.72 3.95 23.84
N ASN A 207 11.03 4.17 23.73
CA ASN A 207 11.95 4.02 24.86
C ASN A 207 11.67 5.02 25.99
N LEU A 208 11.33 6.27 25.65
CA LEU A 208 10.91 7.29 26.60
C LEU A 208 9.62 6.87 27.32
N GLN A 209 8.64 6.31 26.59
CA GLN A 209 7.42 5.77 27.18
C GLN A 209 7.72 4.66 28.20
N ILE A 210 8.56 3.69 27.84
CA ILE A 210 8.96 2.61 28.75
C ILE A 210 9.68 3.15 29.99
N ALA A 211 10.55 4.14 29.83
CA ALA A 211 11.28 4.76 30.94
C ALA A 211 10.33 5.49 31.91
N ARG A 212 9.30 6.19 31.39
CA ARG A 212 8.27 6.84 32.21
C ARG A 212 7.49 5.83 33.04
N TRP A 213 7.00 4.75 32.42
CA TRP A 213 6.28 3.70 33.14
C TRP A 213 7.13 3.06 34.25
N LYS A 214 8.41 2.80 34.00
CA LYS A 214 9.33 2.29 35.03
C LYS A 214 9.50 3.26 36.20
N THR A 215 9.48 4.57 35.94
CA THR A 215 9.63 5.61 36.97
C THR A 215 8.37 5.76 37.81
N GLU A 216 7.20 5.81 37.17
CA GLU A 216 5.88 5.91 37.83
C GLU A 216 5.61 4.69 38.71
N THR A 217 5.93 3.49 38.20
CA THR A 217 5.77 2.24 38.96
C THR A 217 6.66 2.24 40.21
N ARG A 218 7.90 2.75 40.12
CA ARG A 218 8.81 2.86 41.27
C ARG A 218 8.30 3.83 42.34
N GLN A 219 7.73 4.97 41.94
CA GLN A 219 7.17 5.95 42.89
C GLN A 219 5.94 5.40 43.65
N SER A 220 5.13 4.54 43.02
CA SER A 220 3.96 3.94 43.67
C SER A 220 4.29 2.90 44.76
N HIS A 221 5.55 2.45 44.85
CA HIS A 221 6.02 1.44 45.80
C HIS A 221 6.89 2.00 46.94
N GLU A 222 7.12 3.31 47.04
CA GLU A 222 7.75 3.88 48.24
C GLU A 222 6.70 3.97 49.36
N PRO A 223 6.87 3.24 50.48
CA PRO A 223 6.01 3.43 51.63
C PRO A 223 6.30 4.80 52.22
N ILE A 224 5.25 5.61 52.36
CA ILE A 224 5.25 6.84 53.16
C ILE A 224 5.82 6.49 54.54
N ARG A 225 7.00 7.01 54.85
CA ARG A 225 7.58 7.00 56.20
C ARG A 225 7.31 8.33 56.89
#